data_AF-A0A6A5ZJP3-F1
#
_entry.id   AF-A0A6A5ZJP3-F1
#
_cell.length_a   1.000
_cell.length_b   1.000
_cell.length_c   1.000
_cell.angle_alpha   90.00
_cell.angle_beta   90.00
_cell.angle_gamma   90.00
#
_symmetry.space_group_name_H-M   'P 1'
#
loop_
_entity.id
_entity.type
_entity.pdbx_description
1 polymer ?
#
loop_
_entity_poly.entity_id
_entity_poly.type
_entity_poly.pdbx_seq_one_letter_code
_entity_poly.pdbx_strand_id
1 'polypeptide(L)'
;MKLSATFSIATLFALASASAIPAADPIEQGYEASEVEARADTVRVVYCNDKNYGNCQTRTSYSGDCVNLDSSYNNNVESVQLANNELCIFWDGSSCQGDHTGYFVSNQWKPDMKDWNNKISSYRCCSGTKWCAGGV
;
A
#
# COMPACT_ATOMS: atom_id res chain seq x y z
N MET A 1 -21.69 30.32 35.29
CA MET A 1 -22.53 29.17 35.73
C MET A 1 -21.70 27.91 35.51
N LYS A 2 -21.32 27.21 36.59
CA LYS A 2 -21.86 25.90 37.03
C LYS A 2 -21.78 24.83 35.91
N LEU A 3 -21.29 23.61 36.05
CA LEU A 3 -20.75 22.76 37.13
C LEU A 3 -20.10 21.57 36.37
N SER A 4 -18.88 21.15 36.70
CA SER A 4 -18.55 19.83 37.27
C SER A 4 -19.32 18.59 36.75
N ALA A 5 -18.59 17.56 36.29
CA ALA A 5 -18.79 16.15 36.73
C ALA A 5 -17.80 15.19 36.05
N THR A 6 -16.77 14.79 36.80
CA THR A 6 -16.00 13.55 36.66
C THR A 6 -16.86 12.32 36.92
N PHE A 7 -16.67 11.21 36.19
CA PHE A 7 -16.96 9.87 36.71
C PHE A 7 -16.01 8.80 36.13
N SER A 8 -15.29 8.17 37.04
CA SER A 8 -14.43 6.98 36.87
C SER A 8 -15.26 5.70 36.66
N ILE A 9 -14.69 4.68 36.00
CA ILE A 9 -14.77 3.27 36.46
C ILE A 9 -13.48 2.56 36.02
N ALA A 10 -12.70 2.12 37.01
CA ALA A 10 -11.66 1.11 36.87
C ALA A 10 -12.29 -0.25 37.14
N THR A 11 -12.07 -1.23 36.26
CA THR A 11 -12.42 -2.63 36.51
C THR A 11 -11.22 -3.51 36.20
N LEU A 12 -10.48 -3.87 37.26
CA LEU A 12 -9.59 -5.02 37.28
C LEU A 12 -10.45 -6.29 37.27
N PHE A 13 -10.22 -7.16 36.29
CA PHE A 13 -10.58 -8.58 36.38
C PHE A 13 -9.29 -9.39 36.36
N ALA A 14 -8.88 -9.88 37.53
CA ALA A 14 -7.90 -10.94 37.66
C ALA A 14 -8.66 -12.23 37.94
N LEU A 15 -8.64 -13.18 36.99
CA LEU A 15 -9.00 -14.56 37.23
C LEU A 15 -7.85 -15.45 36.73
N ALA A 16 -7.08 -15.96 37.69
CA ALA A 16 -6.14 -17.04 37.47
C ALA A 16 -6.92 -18.37 37.48
N SER A 17 -6.68 -19.22 36.49
CA SER A 17 -7.16 -20.60 36.47
C SER A 17 -6.05 -21.48 35.91
N ALA A 18 -5.20 -22.01 36.80
CA ALA A 18 -4.31 -23.11 36.48
C ALA A 18 -5.15 -24.40 36.43
N SER A 19 -5.11 -25.12 35.32
CA SER A 19 -5.69 -26.46 35.21
C SER A 19 -4.77 -27.39 34.41
N ALA A 20 -4.85 -28.66 34.80
CA ALA A 20 -3.88 -29.75 34.70
C ALA A 20 -3.29 -30.07 33.31
N ILE A 21 -2.08 -30.62 33.34
CA ILE A 21 -1.33 -31.23 32.23
C ILE A 21 -1.97 -32.60 31.90
N PRO A 22 -2.47 -32.84 30.67
CA PRO A 22 -2.76 -34.18 30.19
C PRO A 22 -1.47 -34.88 29.79
N ALA A 23 -1.41 -36.19 30.06
CA ALA A 23 -0.32 -37.09 29.71
C ALA A 23 -0.02 -37.05 28.20
N ALA A 24 1.26 -37.08 27.84
CA ALA A 24 1.72 -37.16 26.46
C ALA A 24 1.56 -38.58 25.94
N ASP A 25 0.66 -38.78 24.99
CA ASP A 25 0.68 -39.92 24.08
C ASP A 25 1.61 -39.60 22.89
N PRO A 26 2.50 -40.52 22.46
CA PRO A 26 3.24 -40.37 21.21
C PRO A 26 2.44 -41.01 20.07
N ILE A 27 2.33 -40.33 18.92
CA ILE A 27 2.58 -40.87 17.57
C ILE A 27 2.45 -39.76 16.51
N GLU A 28 3.38 -39.87 15.56
CA GLU A 28 3.59 -39.14 14.32
C GLU A 28 2.34 -38.71 13.54
N GLN A 29 2.36 -37.46 13.06
CA GLN A 29 1.82 -37.16 11.74
C GLN A 29 2.52 -35.94 11.16
N GLY A 30 3.40 -36.18 10.18
CA GLY A 30 3.94 -35.12 9.35
C GLY A 30 2.81 -34.42 8.60
N TYR A 31 2.74 -33.11 8.74
CA TYR A 31 2.24 -32.21 7.71
C TYR A 31 3.07 -30.94 7.83
N GLU A 32 3.68 -30.57 6.72
CA GLU A 32 4.51 -29.40 6.59
C GLU A 32 3.76 -28.17 7.09
N ALA A 33 4.35 -27.47 8.06
CA ALA A 33 4.15 -26.03 8.15
C ALA A 33 4.92 -25.38 6.98
N SER A 34 4.55 -25.71 5.75
CA SER A 34 4.70 -24.75 4.66
C SER A 34 3.49 -23.82 4.76
N GLU A 35 3.46 -23.03 5.84
CA GLU A 35 2.90 -21.70 5.75
C GLU A 35 3.82 -20.97 4.77
N VAL A 36 3.52 -21.21 3.50
CA VAL A 36 3.93 -20.39 2.38
C VAL A 36 3.49 -19.00 2.81
N GLU A 37 4.43 -18.21 3.35
CA GLU A 37 4.35 -16.76 3.26
C GLU A 37 4.01 -16.51 1.80
N ALA A 38 2.73 -16.26 1.52
CA ALA A 38 2.28 -15.85 0.21
C ALA A 38 3.11 -14.61 -0.07
N ARG A 39 4.12 -14.76 -0.93
CA ARG A 39 5.06 -13.70 -1.24
C ARG A 39 4.21 -12.53 -1.65
N ALA A 40 4.16 -11.48 -0.82
CA ALA A 40 3.35 -10.32 -1.12
C ALA A 40 3.80 -9.82 -2.49
N ASP A 41 2.90 -9.86 -3.47
CA ASP A 41 3.23 -9.46 -4.83
C ASP A 41 3.77 -8.03 -4.78
N THR A 42 4.87 -7.79 -5.48
CA THR A 42 5.46 -6.46 -5.57
C THR A 42 5.19 -5.85 -6.93
N VAL A 43 5.17 -4.53 -6.96
CA VAL A 43 4.95 -3.70 -8.14
C VAL A 43 6.10 -2.73 -8.31
N ARG A 44 6.43 -2.37 -9.54
CA ARG A 44 7.56 -1.50 -9.91
C ARG A 44 7.09 -0.34 -10.78
N VAL A 45 7.10 0.85 -10.19
CA VAL A 45 6.79 2.11 -10.89
C VAL A 45 8.08 2.84 -11.23
N VAL A 46 8.14 3.41 -12.44
CA VAL A 46 9.13 4.43 -12.80
C VAL A 46 8.40 5.75 -13.01
N TYR A 47 8.80 6.79 -12.28
CA TYR A 47 8.28 8.14 -12.44
C TYR A 47 9.43 9.12 -12.62
N CYS A 48 9.22 10.15 -13.43
CA CYS A 48 10.29 11.04 -13.85
C CYS A 48 9.84 12.50 -13.82
N ASN A 49 10.77 13.39 -13.47
CA ASN A 49 10.50 14.83 -13.40
C ASN A 49 10.47 15.50 -14.77
N ASP A 50 11.08 14.88 -15.77
CA ASP A 50 11.04 15.40 -17.14
C ASP A 50 10.12 14.54 -18.02
N LYS A 51 9.57 15.18 -19.05
CA LYS A 51 8.91 14.47 -20.17
C LYS A 51 9.86 13.52 -20.87
N ASN A 52 9.29 12.52 -21.52
CA ASN A 52 9.99 11.49 -22.28
C ASN A 52 11.01 10.73 -21.42
N TYR A 53 10.71 10.55 -20.13
CA TYR A 53 11.45 9.69 -19.20
C TYR A 53 12.87 10.18 -18.87
N GLY A 54 13.02 11.49 -18.67
CA GLY A 54 14.24 12.11 -18.14
C GLY A 54 14.17 12.33 -16.62
N ASN A 55 15.30 12.16 -15.92
CA ASN A 55 15.39 12.32 -14.46
C ASN A 55 14.37 11.45 -13.69
N CYS A 56 14.59 10.13 -13.74
CA CYS A 56 13.64 9.13 -13.23
C CYS A 56 14.07 8.49 -11.90
N GLN A 57 13.07 8.11 -11.13
CA GLN A 57 13.19 7.22 -9.97
C GLN A 57 12.43 5.93 -10.26
N THR A 58 13.05 4.79 -9.94
CA THR A 58 12.36 3.50 -9.88
C THR A 58 11.99 3.19 -8.44
N ARG A 59 10.74 2.79 -8.20
CA ARG A 59 10.27 2.40 -6.88
C ARG A 59 9.56 1.06 -6.90
N THR A 60 9.88 0.22 -5.92
CA THR A 60 9.20 -1.05 -5.67
C THR A 60 8.41 -0.95 -4.37
N SER A 61 7.18 -1.46 -4.37
CA SER A 61 6.28 -1.54 -3.20
C SER A 61 5.45 -2.82 -3.25
N TYR A 62 4.77 -3.15 -2.16
CA TYR A 62 3.81 -4.26 -2.21
C TYR A 62 2.55 -3.83 -2.98
N SER A 63 1.89 -4.81 -3.59
CA SER A 63 0.63 -4.65 -4.29
C SER A 63 -0.45 -4.15 -3.32
N GLY A 64 -1.07 -3.02 -3.66
CA GLY A 64 -2.09 -2.36 -2.85
C GLY A 64 -1.55 -1.31 -1.87
N ASP A 65 -0.23 -1.22 -1.68
CA ASP A 65 0.35 -0.19 -0.82
C ASP A 65 0.16 1.19 -1.42
N CYS A 66 -0.24 2.13 -0.56
CA CYS A 66 -0.14 3.54 -0.91
C CYS A 66 1.26 4.07 -0.61
N VAL A 67 1.88 4.69 -1.61
CA VAL A 67 3.24 5.19 -1.54
C VAL A 67 3.26 6.69 -1.83
N ASN A 68 3.79 7.45 -0.86
CA ASN A 68 4.10 8.87 -1.06
C ASN A 68 5.37 9.03 -1.88
N LEU A 69 5.38 10.02 -2.77
CA LEU A 69 6.59 10.38 -3.49
C LEU A 69 7.56 11.13 -2.57
N ASP A 70 8.86 10.91 -2.78
CA ASP A 70 9.91 11.68 -2.12
C ASP A 70 9.81 13.16 -2.50
N SER A 71 10.35 14.04 -1.65
CA SER A 71 10.23 15.50 -1.80
C SER A 71 10.70 16.03 -3.16
N SER A 72 11.69 15.40 -3.78
CA SER A 72 12.21 15.78 -5.10
C SER A 72 11.25 15.50 -6.26
N TYR A 73 10.25 14.63 -6.07
CA TYR A 73 9.30 14.20 -7.12
C TYR A 73 7.85 14.58 -6.79
N ASN A 74 7.56 14.87 -5.53
CA ASN A 74 6.25 15.37 -5.11
C ASN A 74 5.89 16.66 -5.86
N ASN A 75 4.78 16.63 -6.60
CA ASN A 75 4.32 17.71 -7.49
C ASN A 75 5.29 18.08 -8.63
N ASN A 76 6.17 17.16 -9.03
CA ASN A 76 7.12 17.41 -10.13
C ASN A 76 7.10 16.32 -11.21
N VAL A 77 6.28 15.28 -11.08
CA VAL A 77 6.24 14.18 -12.08
C VAL A 77 5.63 14.66 -13.40
N GLU A 78 6.34 14.40 -14.49
CA GLU A 78 5.90 14.71 -15.87
C GLU A 78 5.81 13.48 -16.78
N SER A 79 6.46 12.36 -16.42
CA SER A 79 6.31 11.10 -17.17
C SER A 79 6.38 9.85 -16.27
N VAL A 80 5.72 8.77 -16.71
CA VAL A 80 5.57 7.53 -15.94
C VAL A 80 5.69 6.31 -16.85
N GLN A 81 6.38 5.28 -16.36
CA GLN A 81 6.38 3.93 -16.93
C GLN A 81 5.98 2.91 -15.87
N LEU A 82 5.16 1.95 -16.27
CA LEU A 82 4.73 0.84 -15.44
C LEU A 82 5.35 -0.45 -15.98
N ALA A 83 5.68 -1.39 -15.08
CA ALA A 83 6.10 -2.70 -15.53
C ALA A 83 4.90 -3.50 -16.06
N ASN A 84 5.18 -4.58 -16.80
CA ASN A 84 4.14 -5.43 -17.38
C ASN A 84 3.24 -6.02 -16.31
N ASN A 85 1.93 -6.10 -16.60
CA ASN A 85 0.91 -6.65 -15.70
C ASN A 85 0.78 -5.89 -14.38
N GLU A 86 0.86 -4.56 -14.43
CA GLU A 86 0.54 -3.70 -13.30
C GLU A 86 -0.58 -2.74 -13.66
N LEU A 87 -1.33 -2.35 -12.65
CA LEU A 87 -2.39 -1.36 -12.72
C LEU A 87 -2.24 -0.38 -11.56
N CYS A 88 -2.12 0.90 -11.87
CA CYS A 88 -1.83 1.96 -10.91
C CYS A 88 -2.82 3.09 -10.98
N ILE A 89 -2.95 3.83 -9.89
CA ILE A 89 -3.59 5.14 -9.84
C ILE A 89 -2.59 6.10 -9.20
N PHE A 90 -2.58 7.34 -9.66
CA PHE A 90 -1.77 8.43 -9.13
C PHE A 90 -2.69 9.51 -8.58
N TRP A 91 -2.37 10.03 -7.40
CA TRP A 91 -3.14 11.04 -6.68
C TRP A 91 -2.36 12.34 -6.58
N ASP A 92 -3.08 13.45 -6.50
CA ASP A 92 -2.52 14.79 -6.27
C ASP A 92 -2.22 15.07 -4.79
N GLY A 93 -2.83 14.32 -3.88
CA GLY A 93 -2.56 14.36 -2.46
C GLY A 93 -1.57 13.28 -2.01
N SER A 94 -1.09 13.45 -0.78
CA SER A 94 -0.38 12.39 -0.06
C SER A 94 -1.35 11.31 0.44
N SER A 95 -0.82 10.13 0.73
CA SER A 95 -1.55 8.99 1.28
C SER A 95 -2.73 8.54 0.41
N CYS A 96 -2.62 8.73 -0.91
CA CYS A 96 -3.62 8.34 -1.91
C CYS A 96 -4.97 9.00 -1.63
N GLN A 97 -4.94 10.31 -1.43
CA GLN A 97 -6.10 11.16 -1.19
C GLN A 97 -6.18 12.26 -2.25
N GLY A 98 -7.37 12.85 -2.40
CA GLY A 98 -7.61 13.93 -3.36
C GLY A 98 -8.06 13.42 -4.73
N ASP A 99 -7.82 14.21 -5.76
CA ASP A 99 -8.15 13.84 -7.13
C ASP A 99 -7.13 12.82 -7.65
N HIS A 100 -7.52 12.06 -8.68
CA HIS A 100 -6.66 11.01 -9.23
C HIS A 100 -6.73 10.83 -10.75
N THR A 101 -5.69 10.24 -11.33
CA THR A 101 -5.56 9.96 -12.77
C THR A 101 -6.57 8.94 -13.32
N GLY A 102 -7.26 8.22 -12.44
CA GLY A 102 -7.92 6.96 -12.79
C GLY A 102 -6.89 5.86 -13.09
N TYR A 103 -7.36 4.75 -13.65
CA TYR A 103 -6.53 3.57 -13.89
C TYR A 103 -5.50 3.80 -15.01
N PHE A 104 -4.23 3.66 -14.65
CA PHE A 104 -3.12 3.46 -15.56
C PHE A 104 -2.79 1.98 -15.63
N VAL A 105 -2.67 1.43 -16.83
CA VAL A 105 -2.29 0.03 -17.03
C VAL A 105 -0.90 -0.08 -17.67
N SER A 106 -0.20 -1.17 -17.38
CA SER A 106 1.18 -1.48 -17.78
C SER A 106 1.60 -1.11 -19.22
N ASN A 107 0.70 -1.23 -20.20
CA ASN A 107 0.99 -0.92 -21.60
C ASN A 107 0.71 0.54 -21.98
N GLN A 108 0.49 1.42 -21.00
CA GLN A 108 0.21 2.84 -21.19
C GLN A 108 1.30 3.70 -20.57
N TRP A 109 2.54 3.48 -20.99
CA TRP A 109 3.61 4.41 -20.66
C TRP A 109 3.21 5.82 -21.11
N LYS A 110 3.40 6.80 -20.23
CA LYS A 110 3.06 8.20 -20.52
C LYS A 110 4.35 9.00 -20.60
N PRO A 111 4.79 9.37 -21.82
CA PRO A 111 5.93 10.27 -21.96
C PRO A 111 5.59 11.72 -21.54
N ASP A 112 4.31 12.04 -21.34
CA ASP A 112 3.83 13.32 -20.85
C ASP A 112 2.50 13.09 -20.10
N MET A 113 2.43 13.48 -18.83
CA MET A 113 1.25 13.33 -17.97
C MET A 113 0.14 14.35 -18.29
N LYS A 114 0.40 15.30 -19.20
CA LYS A 114 -0.57 16.30 -19.67
C LYS A 114 -1.14 17.14 -18.51
N ASP A 115 -2.44 17.08 -18.29
CA ASP A 115 -3.12 17.83 -17.24
C ASP A 115 -2.69 17.40 -15.83
N TRP A 116 -1.95 16.28 -15.72
CA TRP A 116 -1.37 15.75 -14.49
C TRP A 116 0.12 16.08 -14.29
N ASN A 117 0.76 16.80 -15.21
CA ASN A 117 2.13 17.28 -15.02
C ASN A 117 2.21 18.11 -13.73
N ASN A 118 3.22 17.83 -12.91
CA ASN A 118 3.53 18.59 -11.69
C ASN A 118 2.41 18.58 -10.64
N LYS A 119 1.59 17.51 -10.62
CA LYS A 119 0.52 17.34 -9.63
C LYS A 119 0.65 16.10 -8.77
N ILE A 120 1.38 15.07 -9.21
CA ILE A 120 1.37 13.78 -8.53
C ILE A 120 2.15 13.86 -7.22
N SER A 121 1.54 13.37 -6.14
CA SER A 121 2.13 13.30 -4.80
C SER A 121 2.18 11.88 -4.23
N SER A 122 1.30 10.99 -4.67
CA SER A 122 1.31 9.60 -4.25
C SER A 122 0.76 8.66 -5.31
N TYR A 123 1.02 7.36 -5.15
CA TYR A 123 0.50 6.33 -6.03
C TYR A 123 0.13 5.08 -5.25
N ARG A 124 -0.71 4.25 -5.87
CA ARG A 124 -1.04 2.90 -5.43
C ARG A 124 -1.15 2.01 -6.65
N CYS A 125 -0.51 0.86 -6.58
CA CYS A 125 -0.41 -0.07 -7.70
C CYS A 125 -0.77 -1.48 -7.26
N CYS A 126 -1.35 -2.22 -8.20
CA CYS A 126 -1.74 -3.60 -8.03
C CYS A 126 -0.99 -4.48 -9.02
N SER A 127 -0.54 -5.62 -8.54
CA SER A 127 -0.06 -6.70 -9.39
C SER A 127 -1.24 -7.29 -10.16
N GLY A 128 -1.05 -7.52 -11.45
CA GLY A 128 -2.06 -7.99 -12.38
C GLY A 128 -2.85 -6.87 -13.07
N THR A 129 -3.97 -7.27 -13.67
CA THR A 129 -4.86 -6.40 -14.46
C THR A 129 -6.14 -5.99 -13.73
N LYS A 130 -6.28 -6.40 -12.47
CA LYS A 130 -7.45 -6.11 -11.63
C LYS A 130 -7.04 -5.21 -10.48
N TRP A 131 -7.91 -4.26 -10.16
CA TRP A 131 -7.72 -3.44 -8.97
C TRP A 131 -7.85 -4.31 -7.72
N CYS A 132 -6.82 -4.22 -6.87
CA CYS A 132 -6.61 -5.04 -5.67
C CYS A 132 -6.75 -4.23 -4.38
N ALA A 133 -6.75 -2.90 -4.46
CA ALA A 133 -6.92 -2.04 -3.32
C ALA A 133 -8.40 -1.67 -3.18
N GLY A 134 -8.98 -1.78 -1.98
CA GLY A 134 -10.36 -1.36 -1.79
C GLY A 134 -10.54 0.13 -2.07
N GLY A 135 -11.61 0.51 -2.79
CA GLY A 135 -11.94 1.90 -3.12
C GLY A 135 -10.94 2.61 -4.04
N VAL A 136 -11.32 3.78 -4.54
CA VAL A 136 -10.46 4.75 -5.23
C VAL A 136 -10.62 6.12 -4.61
#